data_AF-G9ZMN2-F1
#
_entry.id   AF-G9ZMN2-F1
#
_cell.length_a   1.000
_cell.length_b   1.000
_cell.length_c   1.000
_cell.angle_alpha   90.00
_cell.angle_beta   90.00
_cell.angle_gamma   90.00
#
_symmetry.space_group_name_H-M   'P 1'
#
loop_
_entity.id
_entity.type
_entity.pdbx_description
1 polymer ?
#
loop_
_entity_poly.entity_id
_entity_poly.type
_entity_poly.pdbx_seq_one_letter_code
_entity_poly.pdbx_strand_id
1 'polypeptide(L)'
;MKIKDIRQYIAYCMAGPDTIEARKQLLRRHKQEVLDKQRKLTENLQEIDYKLAVYNNPHARDIIDQERQAVTAEKTANQLASWANQ
;
A
#
# COMPACT_ATOMS: atom_id res chain seq x y z
N MET A 1 14.32 8.05 3.17
CA MET A 1 15.60 7.33 2.93
C MET A 1 15.92 6.47 4.15
N LYS A 2 16.56 5.30 4.03
CA LYS A 2 16.99 4.52 5.22
C LYS A 2 18.22 5.17 5.87
N ILE A 3 18.41 4.98 7.18
CA ILE A 3 19.55 5.57 7.93
C ILE A 3 20.90 5.23 7.27
N LYS A 4 21.06 4.00 6.76
CA LYS A 4 22.28 3.58 6.03
C LYS A 4 22.59 4.46 4.82
N ASP A 5 21.58 4.78 4.01
CA ASP A 5 21.75 5.57 2.79
C ASP A 5 21.98 7.06 3.14
N ILE A 6 21.43 7.55 4.26
CA ILE A 6 21.72 8.89 4.79
C ILE A 6 23.19 9.00 5.21
N ARG A 7 23.72 8.02 5.96
CA ARG A 7 25.14 7.98 6.33
C ARG A 7 26.05 7.94 5.11
N GLN A 8 25.70 7.15 4.09
CA GLN A 8 26.43 7.08 2.83
C GLN A 8 26.42 8.42 2.08
N TYR A 9 25.27 9.09 2.02
CA TYR A 9 25.14 10.40 1.41
C TYR A 9 26.02 11.44 2.12
N ILE A 10 26.04 11.44 3.46
CA ILE A 10 26.93 12.31 4.26
C ILE A 10 28.40 11.99 3.95
N ALA A 11 28.79 10.73 3.86
CA ALA A 11 30.16 10.35 3.49
C ALA A 11 30.56 10.90 2.11
N TYR A 12 29.66 10.83 1.13
CA TYR A 12 29.88 11.47 -0.17
C TYR A 12 30.02 12.99 -0.04
N CYS A 13 29.17 13.65 0.75
CA CYS A 13 29.26 15.08 1.03
C CYS A 13 30.65 15.48 1.55
N MET A 14 31.17 14.75 2.53
CA MET A 14 32.46 15.00 3.16
C MET A 14 33.65 14.71 2.23
N ALA A 15 33.52 13.75 1.31
CA ALA A 15 34.55 13.44 0.31
C ALA A 15 34.69 14.49 -0.80
N GLY A 16 33.86 15.54 -0.80
CA GLY A 16 34.00 16.66 -1.74
C GLY A 16 33.44 16.37 -3.15
N PRO A 17 33.73 17.27 -4.10
CA PRO A 17 33.02 17.37 -5.38
C PRO A 17 33.15 16.12 -6.29
N ASP A 18 34.20 15.32 -6.12
CA ASP A 18 34.42 14.11 -6.93
C ASP A 18 33.30 13.06 -6.77
N THR A 19 32.48 13.19 -5.74
CA THR A 19 31.34 12.30 -5.48
C THR A 19 29.99 12.79 -6.00
N ILE A 20 29.93 13.90 -6.75
CA ILE A 20 28.67 14.49 -7.23
C ILE A 20 27.81 13.46 -7.98
N GLU A 21 28.39 12.64 -8.85
CA GLU A 21 27.62 11.63 -9.59
C GLU A 21 27.09 10.51 -8.68
N ALA A 22 27.87 10.08 -7.69
CA ALA A 22 27.42 9.10 -6.70
C ALA A 22 26.25 9.64 -5.84
N ARG A 23 26.30 10.93 -5.46
CA ARG A 23 25.20 11.62 -4.77
C ARG A 23 23.94 11.66 -5.64
N LYS A 24 24.07 12.04 -6.93
CA LYS A 24 22.95 12.06 -7.87
C LYS A 24 22.31 10.68 -8.01
N GLN A 25 23.12 9.62 -8.15
CA GLN A 25 22.60 8.25 -8.28
C GLN A 25 21.81 7.83 -7.03
N LEU A 26 22.35 8.08 -5.84
CA LEU A 26 21.68 7.76 -4.58
C LEU A 26 20.34 8.50 -4.47
N LEU A 27 20.31 9.79 -4.80
CA LEU A 27 19.10 10.62 -4.74
C LEU A 27 18.07 10.22 -5.81
N ARG A 28 18.50 9.88 -7.04
CA ARG A 28 17.60 9.38 -8.10
C ARG A 28 16.93 8.07 -7.69
N ARG A 29 17.69 7.13 -7.13
CA ARG A 29 17.14 5.89 -6.58
C ARG A 29 16.13 6.19 -5.47
N HIS A 30 16.48 7.08 -4.54
CA HIS A 30 15.55 7.43 -3.47
C HIS A 30 14.28 8.12 -3.99
N LYS A 31 14.39 8.99 -5.00
CA LYS A 31 13.24 9.59 -5.69
C LYS A 31 12.31 8.53 -6.25
N GLN A 32 12.84 7.51 -6.92
CA GLN A 32 12.03 6.42 -7.46
C GLN A 32 11.29 5.67 -6.34
N GLU A 33 11.97 5.34 -5.24
CA GLU A 33 11.33 4.70 -4.07
C GLU A 33 10.19 5.54 -3.49
N VAL A 34 10.32 6.87 -3.49
CA VAL A 34 9.25 7.78 -3.02
C VAL A 34 8.07 7.77 -3.99
N LEU A 35 8.32 7.81 -5.30
CA LEU A 35 7.26 7.73 -6.32
C LEU A 35 6.51 6.41 -6.26
N ASP A 36 7.20 5.28 -6.04
CA ASP A 36 6.55 3.98 -5.89
C ASP A 36 5.68 3.91 -4.64
N LYS A 37 6.12 4.51 -3.53
CA LYS A 37 5.29 4.64 -2.33
C LYS A 37 4.09 5.52 -2.56
N GLN A 38 4.24 6.63 -3.27
CA GLN A 38 3.13 7.51 -3.63
C GLN A 38 2.08 6.76 -4.45
N ARG A 39 2.51 6.01 -5.47
CA ARG A 39 1.61 5.18 -6.29
C ARG A 39 0.83 4.19 -5.41
N LYS A 40 1.52 3.46 -4.52
CA LYS A 40 0.87 2.51 -3.61
C LYS A 40 -0.11 3.20 -2.65
N LEU A 41 0.20 4.39 -2.16
CA LEU A 41 -0.74 5.15 -1.33
C LEU A 41 -1.98 5.54 -2.12
N THR A 42 -1.83 5.96 -3.38
CA THR A 42 -2.98 6.26 -4.25
C THR A 42 -3.84 5.02 -4.51
N GLU A 43 -3.24 3.87 -4.80
CA GLU A 43 -3.97 2.60 -4.97
C GLU A 43 -4.73 2.21 -3.70
N ASN A 44 -4.08 2.32 -2.53
CA ASN A 44 -4.73 2.03 -1.25
C ASN A 44 -5.89 3.00 -0.96
N LEU A 45 -5.75 4.28 -1.33
CA LEU A 45 -6.82 5.26 -1.16
C LEU A 45 -8.04 4.92 -2.03
N GLN A 46 -7.83 4.47 -3.26
CA GLN A 46 -8.93 4.01 -4.13
C GLN A 46 -9.70 2.84 -3.52
N GLU A 47 -9.02 1.89 -2.87
CA GLU A 47 -9.68 0.78 -2.18
C GLU A 47 -10.50 1.26 -0.98
N ILE A 48 -9.97 2.23 -0.21
CA ILE A 48 -10.68 2.85 0.90
C ILE A 48 -11.92 3.58 0.39
N ASP A 49 -11.78 4.38 -0.66
CA ASP A 49 -12.89 5.13 -1.26
C ASP A 49 -14.00 4.21 -1.77
N TYR A 50 -13.62 3.10 -2.42
CA TYR A 50 -14.57 2.06 -2.84
C TYR A 50 -15.36 1.51 -1.64
N LYS A 51 -14.67 1.10 -0.57
CA LYS A 51 -15.32 0.56 0.63
C LYS A 51 -16.23 1.59 1.29
N LEU A 52 -15.78 2.83 1.40
CA LEU A 52 -16.59 3.92 1.94
C LEU A 52 -17.82 4.20 1.08
N ALA A 53 -17.70 4.13 -0.25
CA ALA A 53 -18.84 4.29 -1.15
C ALA A 53 -19.91 3.21 -0.93
N VAL A 54 -19.50 1.95 -0.68
CA VAL A 54 -20.42 0.88 -0.30
C VAL A 54 -21.13 1.20 1.01
N TYR A 55 -20.39 1.61 2.05
CA TYR A 55 -20.97 1.88 3.37
C TYR A 55 -21.81 3.16 3.44
N ASN A 56 -21.54 4.14 2.58
CA ASN A 56 -22.32 5.37 2.45
C ASN A 56 -23.59 5.18 1.60
N ASN A 57 -23.75 4.03 0.94
CA ASN A 57 -24.97 3.73 0.20
C ASN A 57 -26.16 3.57 1.18
N PRO A 58 -27.33 4.17 0.91
CA PRO A 58 -28.52 3.98 1.76
C PRO A 58 -28.93 2.51 1.97
N HIS A 59 -28.59 1.64 1.02
CA HIS A 59 -28.85 0.19 1.05
C HIS A 59 -27.63 -0.62 1.49
N ALA A 60 -26.63 -0.02 2.13
CA ALA A 60 -25.40 -0.70 2.55
C ALA A 60 -25.66 -1.99 3.35
N ARG A 61 -26.70 -2.01 4.20
CA ARG A 61 -27.08 -3.23 4.94
C ARG A 61 -27.43 -4.39 4.02
N ASP A 62 -28.30 -4.14 3.05
CA ASP A 62 -28.76 -5.16 2.10
C ASP A 62 -27.60 -5.67 1.25
N ILE A 63 -26.74 -4.76 0.77
CA ILE A 63 -25.54 -5.09 -0.01
C ILE A 63 -24.62 -6.03 0.79
N ILE A 64 -24.30 -5.67 2.03
CA ILE A 64 -23.39 -6.45 2.86
C ILE A 64 -24.00 -7.80 3.26
N ASP A 65 -25.30 -7.85 3.55
CA ASP A 65 -25.96 -9.12 3.86
C ASP A 65 -25.97 -10.07 2.65
N GLN A 66 -26.17 -9.54 1.44
CA GLN A 66 -26.08 -10.33 0.21
C GLN A 66 -24.66 -10.85 -0.02
N GLU A 67 -23.63 -10.02 0.15
CA GLU A 67 -22.22 -10.43 0.03
C GLU A 67 -21.88 -11.53 1.05
N ARG A 68 -22.33 -11.39 2.30
CA ARG A 68 -22.13 -12.40 3.35
C ARG A 68 -22.78 -13.73 2.98
N GLN A 69 -24.03 -13.71 2.53
CA GLN A 69 -24.74 -14.93 2.12
C GLN A 69 -24.03 -15.64 0.95
N ALA A 70 -23.59 -14.88 -0.06
CA ALA A 70 -22.86 -15.42 -1.20
C ALA A 70 -21.54 -16.07 -0.79
N VAL A 71 -20.73 -15.38 0.03
CA VAL A 71 -19.45 -15.91 0.54
C VAL A 71 -19.66 -17.13 1.42
N THR A 72 -20.70 -17.14 2.27
CA THR A 72 -21.04 -18.32 3.08
C THR A 72 -21.42 -19.50 2.19
N ALA A 73 -22.26 -19.29 1.18
CA ALA A 73 -22.66 -20.35 0.25
C ALA A 73 -21.46 -20.92 -0.53
N GLU A 74 -20.57 -20.04 -1.03
CA GLU A 74 -19.34 -20.45 -1.72
C GLU A 74 -18.43 -21.28 -0.80
N LYS A 75 -18.21 -20.83 0.44
CA LYS A 75 -17.38 -21.57 1.41
C LYS A 75 -17.99 -22.92 1.75
N THR A 76 -19.31 -23.00 1.93
CA THR A 76 -20.02 -24.26 2.17
C THR A 76 -19.86 -25.22 0.99
N ALA A 77 -20.04 -24.74 -0.25
CA ALA A 77 -19.87 -25.55 -1.45
C ALA A 77 -18.44 -26.12 -1.59
N ASN A 78 -17.44 -25.32 -1.19
CA ASN A 78 -16.04 -25.68 -1.25
C ASN A 78 -15.50 -26.35 0.04
N GLN A 79 -16.37 -26.66 1.02
CA GLN A 79 -16.01 -27.27 2.30
C GLN A 79 -14.93 -26.50 3.09
N LEU A 80 -14.91 -25.16 2.95
CA LEU A 80 -13.96 -24.28 3.61
C LEU A 80 -14.49 -23.86 4.99
N ALA A 81 -13.58 -23.75 5.98
CA ALA A 81 -13.94 -23.30 7.32
C ALA A 81 -14.52 -21.88 7.32
N SER A 82 -15.65 -21.71 8.01
CA SER A 82 -16.24 -20.40 8.29
C SER A 82 -15.57 -19.78 9.52
N TRP A 83 -15.11 -18.54 9.40
CA TRP A 83 -14.51 -17.76 10.49
C TRP A 83 -15.56 -17.03 11.34
N ALA A 84 -16.85 -17.38 11.21
CA ALA A 84 -17.95 -16.62 11.80
C ALA A 84 -18.07 -16.71 13.35
N ASN A 85 -17.20 -17.45 14.03
CA ASN A 85 -17.20 -17.63 15.49
C ASN A 85 -15.82 -17.34 16.13
N GLN A 86 -15.27 -16.15 15.91
CA GLN A 86 -14.20 -15.59 16.75
C GLN A 86 -14.57 -14.18 17.20
#